data_AF-A0A2L2P5K2-F1
#
_entry.id   AF-A0A2L2P5K2-F1
#
_cell.length_a   1.000
_cell.length_b   1.000
_cell.length_c   1.000
_cell.angle_alpha   90.00
_cell.angle_beta   90.00
_cell.angle_gamma   90.00
#
_symmetry.space_group_name_H-M   'P 1'
#
loop_
_entity.id
_entity.type
_entity.pdbx_description
1 polymer ?
#
loop_
_entity_poly.entity_id
_entity_poly.type
_entity_poly.pdbx_seq_one_letter_code
_entity_poly.pdbx_strand_id
1 'polypeptide(L)' 'YGCERGDDGSITGYDQFGYDGKEFMALDTKTWTYIPTMSQAQISTRRWNSPEEQVGQRQKNYLENICIEWLQKYVEN' A
#
# COMPACT_ATOMS: atom_id res chain seq x y z
N TYR A 1 0.32 2.24 6.21
CA TYR A 1 0.63 1.05 5.42
C TYR A 1 0.92 -0.10 6.35
N GLY A 2 0.75 -1.33 5.87
CA GLY A 2 0.97 -2.54 6.64
C GLY A 2 0.54 -3.77 5.85
N CYS A 3 0.43 -4.88 6.55
CA CYS A 3 -0.03 -6.15 6.02
C CYS A 3 -0.89 -6.82 7.07
N GLU A 4 -1.73 -7.73 6.62
CA GLU A 4 -2.54 -8.60 7.44
C GLU A 4 -2.42 -10.05 6.96
N ARG A 5 -2.58 -10.97 7.90
CA ARG A 5 -2.66 -12.40 7.63
C ARG A 5 -4.11 -12.83 7.73
N GLY A 6 -4.67 -13.34 6.63
CA GLY A 6 -6.01 -13.91 6.62
C GLY A 6 -6.05 -15.26 7.35
N ASP A 7 -7.25 -15.69 7.75
CA ASP A 7 -7.47 -16.98 8.42
C ASP A 7 -7.04 -18.18 7.55
N ASP A 8 -7.05 -18.01 6.21
CA ASP A 8 -6.58 -18.99 5.23
C ASP A 8 -5.05 -18.95 5.02
N GLY A 9 -4.35 -18.09 5.75
CA GLY A 9 -2.91 -17.88 5.64
C GLY A 9 -2.49 -16.96 4.50
N SER A 10 -3.44 -16.37 3.76
CA SER A 10 -3.14 -15.35 2.76
C SER A 10 -2.53 -14.10 3.40
N ILE A 11 -1.67 -13.40 2.66
CA ILE A 11 -1.04 -12.16 3.11
C ILE A 11 -1.54 -11.05 2.22
N THR A 12 -2.14 -10.03 2.82
CA THR A 12 -2.64 -8.85 2.11
C THR A 12 -1.87 -7.62 2.57
N GLY A 13 -1.14 -7.00 1.67
CA GLY A 13 -0.53 -5.69 1.90
C GLY A 13 -1.52 -4.56 1.65
N TYR A 14 -1.37 -3.45 2.36
CA TYR A 14 -2.13 -2.23 2.14
C TYR A 14 -1.27 -0.99 2.36
N ASP A 15 -1.50 0.03 1.55
CA ASP A 15 -0.92 1.36 1.72
C ASP A 15 -1.95 2.42 1.31
N GLN A 16 -2.27 3.32 2.22
CA GLN A 16 -3.32 4.32 2.06
C GLN A 16 -2.91 5.61 2.75
N PHE A 17 -3.22 6.72 2.09
CA PHE A 17 -2.88 8.06 2.54
C PHE A 17 -4.16 8.86 2.75
N GLY A 18 -4.21 9.59 3.86
CA GLY A 18 -5.29 10.51 4.18
C GLY A 18 -4.84 11.97 4.09
N TYR A 19 -5.77 12.85 3.75
CA TYR A 19 -5.59 14.31 3.75
C TYR A 19 -6.84 14.94 4.36
N ASP A 20 -6.66 15.83 5.34
CA ASP A 20 -7.74 16.44 6.12
C ASP A 20 -8.75 15.43 6.72
N GLY A 21 -8.23 14.30 7.21
CA GLY A 21 -9.03 13.23 7.80
C GLY A 21 -9.88 12.43 6.81
N LYS A 22 -9.74 12.68 5.50
CA LYS A 22 -10.40 11.93 4.43
C LYS A 22 -9.40 11.07 3.69
N GLU A 23 -9.87 9.96 3.15
CA GLU A 23 -9.06 9.15 2.24
C GLU A 23 -8.67 9.98 1.01
N PHE A 24 -7.39 9.95 0.64
CA PHE A 24 -6.83 10.74 -0.45
C PHE A 24 -6.36 9.85 -1.62
N MET A 25 -5.66 8.76 -1.31
CA MET A 25 -5.31 7.72 -2.27
C MET A 25 -5.02 6.38 -1.57
N ALA A 26 -5.17 5.28 -2.29
CA ALA A 26 -4.84 3.94 -1.81
C ALA A 26 -4.11 3.14 -2.88
N LEU A 27 -3.21 2.25 -2.47
CA LEU A 27 -2.49 1.34 -3.35
C LEU A 27 -3.41 0.18 -3.78
N ASP A 28 -3.60 0.00 -5.08
CA ASP A 28 -4.11 -1.24 -5.63
C ASP A 28 -2.98 -2.25 -5.76
N THR A 29 -2.96 -3.28 -4.92
CA THR A 29 -1.91 -4.30 -4.90
C THR A 29 -1.99 -5.31 -6.04
N LYS A 30 -3.08 -5.29 -6.85
CA LYS A 30 -3.15 -6.10 -8.07
C LYS A 30 -2.27 -5.52 -9.17
N THR A 31 -2.31 -4.19 -9.32
CA THR A 31 -1.56 -3.46 -10.36
C THR A 31 -0.31 -2.76 -9.82
N TRP A 32 -0.19 -2.66 -8.50
CA TRP A 32 0.85 -1.89 -7.78
C TRP A 32 0.86 -0.42 -8.19
N THR A 33 -0.33 0.17 -8.29
CA THR A 33 -0.53 1.59 -8.61
C THR A 33 -1.41 2.27 -7.56
N TYR A 34 -1.17 3.55 -7.31
CA TYR A 34 -2.02 4.34 -6.40
C TYR A 34 -3.26 4.86 -7.13
N ILE A 35 -4.42 4.60 -6.53
CA ILE A 35 -5.72 5.04 -7.01
C ILE A 35 -6.14 6.28 -6.22
N PRO A 36 -6.41 7.42 -6.89
CA PRO A 36 -6.90 8.61 -6.21
C PRO A 36 -8.36 8.41 -5.80
N THR A 37 -8.72 8.81 -4.57
CA THR A 37 -10.11 8.76 -4.09
C THR A 37 -10.84 10.10 -4.21
N MET A 38 -10.11 11.16 -4.56
CA MET A 38 -10.65 12.50 -4.84
C MET A 38 -9.86 13.22 -5.93
N SER A 39 -10.45 14.25 -6.54
CA SER A 39 -9.84 14.97 -7.66
C SER A 39 -8.51 15.64 -7.28
N GLN A 40 -8.39 16.11 -6.03
CA GLN A 40 -7.20 16.73 -5.48
C GLN A 40 -5.99 15.77 -5.44
N ALA A 41 -6.21 14.45 -5.45
CA ALA A 41 -5.16 13.45 -5.41
C ALA A 41 -4.59 13.08 -6.78
N GLN A 42 -5.25 13.45 -7.88
CA GLN A 42 -4.92 12.98 -9.23
C GLN A 42 -3.50 13.36 -9.68
N ILE A 43 -3.03 14.56 -9.33
CA ILE A 43 -1.67 15.00 -9.69
C ILE A 43 -0.64 14.16 -8.93
N SER A 44 -0.87 13.93 -7.64
CA SER A 44 0.03 13.13 -6.79
C SER A 44 0.10 11.68 -7.25
N THR A 45 -1.05 11.04 -7.49
CA THR A 45 -1.09 9.64 -7.97
C THR A 45 -0.50 9.50 -9.36
N ARG A 46 -0.74 10.45 -10.28
CA ARG A 46 -0.10 10.45 -11.61
C ARG A 46 1.43 10.51 -11.50
N ARG A 47 1.97 11.34 -10.60
CA ARG A 47 3.42 11.40 -10.37
C ARG A 47 3.93 10.08 -9.77
N TRP A 48 3.27 9.57 -8.73
CA TRP A 48 3.72 8.35 -8.06
C TRP A 48 3.67 7.11 -8.94
N ASN A 49 2.69 7.05 -9.86
CA ASN A 49 2.53 5.99 -10.84
C ASN A 49 3.36 6.22 -12.11
N SER A 50 4.16 7.28 -12.20
CA SER A 50 4.98 7.54 -13.38
C SER A 50 6.10 6.49 -13.50
N PRO A 51 6.60 6.22 -14.72
CA PRO A 51 7.71 5.28 -14.93
C PRO A 51 8.99 5.65 -14.14
N GLU A 52 9.18 6.92 -13.82
CA GLU A 52 10.34 7.40 -13.07
C GLU A 52 10.21 7.10 -11.57
N GLU A 53 8.99 7.23 -11.01
CA GLU A 53 8.75 7.08 -9.57
C GLU A 53 8.30 5.67 -9.19
N GLN A 54 7.34 5.07 -9.90
CA GLN A 54 6.83 3.71 -9.64
C GLN A 54 6.68 3.37 -8.14
N VAL A 55 6.11 4.29 -7.35
CA VAL A 55 6.14 4.21 -5.88
C VAL A 55 5.48 2.92 -5.39
N GLY A 56 4.38 2.50 -6.02
CA GLY A 56 3.71 1.26 -5.67
C GLY A 56 4.61 0.03 -5.83
N GLN A 57 5.39 -0.04 -6.93
CA GLN A 57 6.34 -1.14 -7.15
C GLN A 57 7.47 -1.13 -6.13
N ARG A 58 7.97 0.05 -5.73
CA ARG A 58 9.02 0.17 -4.70
C ARG A 58 8.56 -0.40 -3.35
N GLN A 59 7.26 -0.30 -3.03
CA GLN A 59 6.69 -0.82 -1.78
C GLN A 59 6.43 -2.32 -1.78
N LYS A 60 6.48 -2.98 -2.94
CA LYS A 60 6.09 -4.39 -3.10
C LYS A 60 6.80 -5.33 -2.14
N ASN A 61 8.13 -5.28 -2.10
CA ASN A 61 8.90 -6.17 -1.23
C ASN A 61 8.59 -5.97 0.26
N TYR A 62 8.36 -4.72 0.67
CA TYR A 62 7.99 -4.45 2.05
C TYR A 62 6.62 -5.05 2.40
N LEU A 63 5.63 -4.83 1.54
CA LEU A 63 4.24 -5.22 1.81
C LEU A 63 3.99 -6.72 1.65
N GLU A 64 4.72 -7.41 0.77
CA GLU A 64 4.58 -8.86 0.57
C GLU A 64 5.44 -9.70 1.53
N ASN A 65 6.66 -9.23 1.88
CA ASN A 65 7.64 -10.07 2.57
C ASN A 65 8.08 -9.50 3.93
N ILE A 66 8.53 -8.24 3.96
CA ILE A 66 9.11 -7.69 5.20
C ILE A 66 8.04 -7.52 6.26
N CYS A 67 6.87 -6.99 5.90
CA CYS A 67 5.83 -6.69 6.87
C CYS A 67 5.37 -7.95 7.64
N ILE A 68 5.23 -9.10 6.96
CA ILE A 68 4.76 -10.32 7.62
C ILE A 68 5.80 -10.86 8.62
N GLU A 69 7.09 -10.72 8.33
CA GLU A 69 8.16 -11.08 9.29
C GLU A 69 8.06 -10.24 10.57
N TRP A 70 7.72 -8.96 10.44
CA TRP A 70 7.51 -8.07 11.58
C TRP A 70 6.23 -8.42 12.34
N LEU A 71 5.13 -8.73 11.63
CA LEU A 71 3.88 -9.14 12.25
C LEU A 71 4.07 -10.41 13.09
N GLN A 72 4.75 -11.42 12.54
CA GLN A 72 5.08 -12.67 13.24
C GLN A 72 5.92 -12.41 14.50
N LYS A 73 6.95 -11.57 14.38
CA LYS A 73 7.88 -11.31 15.49
C LYS A 73 7.23 -10.56 16.66
N TYR A 74 6.33 -9.62 16.39
CA TYR A 74 5.84 -8.67 17.40
C TYR A 74 4.38 -8.86 17.80
N VAL A 75 3.57 -9.59 17.03
CA VAL A 75 2.13 -9.76 17.28
C VAL A 75 1.72 -11.22 17.45
N GLU A 76 2.21 -12.12 16.58
CA GLU A 76 1.73 -13.52 16.51
C GLU A 76 2.51 -14.51 17.42
N ASN A 77 3.23 -14.04 18.44
CA ASN A 77 4.00 -14.91 19.36
C ASN A 77 3.15 -16.02 20.01
#